data_AF-B1T3M5-F1
#
_entry.id   AF-B1T3M5-F1
#
_cell.length_a   1.000
_cell.length_b   1.000
_cell.length_c   1.000
_cell.angle_alpha   90.00
_cell.angle_beta   90.00
_cell.angle_gamma   90.00
#
_symmetry.space_group_name_H-M   'P 1'
#
loop_
_entity.id
_entity.type
_entity.pdbx_description
1 polymer ?
#
loop_
_entity_poly.entity_id
_entity_poly.type
_entity_poly.pdbx_seq_one_letter_code
_entity_poly.pdbx_strand_id
1 'polypeptide(L)'
;MNESFPVGHFDRWNHVSAFECEGNMFRISPFDAGTGRVECLSSFAIRYAESMAVSFIDFYRCFIFPVLPHESTNVTRVTIPSGTVIDGITKTALDWTRALEKVTSVKDLSACTLLPFAGVVAARRLVTASRRWCPLCLEEMAGRERGAVFEPLVWKLEEVKFCSRHKLPLVSKCPKCQKGGSILSLPMRV
;
A
#
# COMPACT_ATOMS: atom_id res chain seq x y z
N MET A 1 -25.91 -8.66 29.18
CA MET A 1 -25.43 -7.32 29.57
C MET A 1 -24.68 -6.78 28.37
N ASN A 2 -25.32 -5.81 27.69
CA ASN A 2 -24.80 -5.14 26.51
C ASN A 2 -23.68 -4.19 26.94
N GLU A 3 -22.46 -4.40 26.45
CA GLU A 3 -21.44 -3.35 26.46
C GLU A 3 -21.33 -2.77 25.05
N SER A 4 -22.08 -1.69 24.89
CA SER A 4 -22.01 -0.75 23.79
C SER A 4 -20.61 -0.14 23.73
N PHE A 5 -19.86 -0.39 22.66
CA PHE A 5 -18.65 0.38 22.37
C PHE A 5 -19.05 1.84 22.12
N PRO A 6 -18.35 2.81 22.72
CA PRO A 6 -18.69 4.22 22.56
C PRO A 6 -18.44 4.63 21.10
N VAL A 7 -19.50 5.10 20.46
CA VAL A 7 -19.49 5.81 19.17
C VAL A 7 -18.84 7.17 19.43
N GLY A 8 -17.52 7.17 19.56
CA GLY A 8 -16.72 8.33 19.91
C GLY A 8 -15.86 8.77 18.74
N HIS A 9 -16.25 9.90 18.15
CA HIS A 9 -15.45 10.77 17.27
C HIS A 9 -15.54 10.55 15.75
N PHE A 10 -16.76 10.53 15.22
CA PHE A 10 -17.01 10.76 13.78
C PHE A 10 -17.02 12.26 13.40
N ASP A 11 -17.07 13.18 14.38
CA ASP A 11 -17.35 14.60 14.11
C ASP A 11 -16.14 15.53 13.93
N ARG A 12 -14.88 15.04 13.92
CA ARG A 12 -13.73 15.93 13.67
C ARG A 12 -13.49 16.25 12.21
N TRP A 13 -14.20 15.58 11.30
CA TRP A 13 -13.96 15.67 9.85
C TRP A 13 -15.20 16.06 9.04
N ASN A 14 -16.34 16.34 9.70
CA ASN A 14 -17.54 16.87 9.04
C ASN A 14 -17.40 18.35 8.63
N HIS A 15 -16.30 19.00 9.03
CA HIS A 15 -15.90 20.35 8.64
C HIS A 15 -14.52 20.39 7.97
N VAL A 16 -14.11 19.32 7.27
CA VAL A 16 -13.03 19.48 6.29
C VAL A 16 -13.62 20.20 5.08
N SER A 17 -13.85 21.50 5.22
CA SER A 17 -13.62 22.42 4.11
C SER A 17 -12.31 21.97 3.46
N ALA A 18 -12.34 21.78 2.14
CA ALA A 18 -11.21 21.35 1.33
C ALA A 18 -9.90 21.71 2.04
N PHE A 19 -9.08 20.70 2.37
CA PHE A 19 -7.71 20.95 2.77
C PHE A 19 -7.07 21.71 1.60
N GLU A 20 -7.20 23.04 1.63
CA GLU A 20 -6.43 23.97 0.83
C GLU A 20 -5.04 23.96 1.45
N CYS A 21 -4.34 22.84 1.28
CA CYS A 21 -2.90 22.86 1.21
C CYS A 21 -2.52 23.44 -0.14
N GLU A 22 -2.84 24.73 -0.37
CA GLU A 22 -2.17 25.51 -1.40
C GLU A 22 -0.69 25.58 -1.03
N GLY A 23 0.10 24.68 -1.62
CA GLY A 23 1.55 24.81 -1.67
C GLY A 23 2.40 23.79 -0.93
N ASN A 24 1.84 22.81 -0.20
CA ASN A 24 2.67 21.80 0.48
C ASN A 24 2.13 20.37 0.34
N MET A 25 1.86 19.96 -0.90
CA MET A 25 1.79 18.54 -1.20
C MET A 25 3.16 17.91 -0.91
N PHE A 26 3.22 16.99 0.06
CA PHE A 26 4.41 16.21 0.34
C PHE A 26 4.82 15.43 -0.91
N ARG A 27 5.81 15.95 -1.64
CA ARG A 27 6.28 15.37 -2.90
C ARG A 27 7.25 14.22 -2.63
N ILE A 28 6.75 13.14 -2.02
CA ILE A 28 7.50 11.89 -1.95
C ILE A 28 7.29 11.10 -3.24
N SER A 29 8.34 10.43 -3.71
CA SER A 29 8.29 9.56 -4.89
C SER A 29 8.42 8.10 -4.47
N PRO A 30 7.92 7.14 -5.28
CA PRO A 30 8.17 5.73 -5.04
C PRO A 30 9.68 5.44 -4.96
N PHE A 31 10.08 4.62 -4.00
CA PHE A 31 11.48 4.19 -3.95
C PHE A 31 11.83 3.27 -5.12
N ASP A 32 13.10 3.30 -5.51
CA ASP A 32 13.68 2.43 -6.53
C ASP A 32 12.92 2.44 -7.87
N ALA A 33 12.25 3.57 -8.20
CA ALA A 33 11.54 3.77 -9.46
C ALA A 33 12.47 3.56 -10.67
N GLY A 34 11.95 2.92 -11.72
CA GLY A 34 12.73 2.54 -12.90
C GLY A 34 13.63 1.31 -12.72
N THR A 35 13.61 0.67 -11.55
CA THR A 35 14.36 -0.58 -11.30
C THR A 35 13.43 -1.78 -11.15
N GLY A 36 13.97 -3.00 -11.27
CA GLY A 36 13.24 -4.23 -10.96
C GLY A 36 12.89 -4.43 -9.47
N ARG A 37 13.14 -3.42 -8.62
CA ARG A 37 12.86 -3.43 -7.18
C ARG A 37 12.02 -2.23 -6.72
N VAL A 38 11.41 -1.52 -7.66
CA VAL A 38 10.49 -0.41 -7.39
C VAL A 38 9.50 -0.74 -6.27
N GLU A 39 9.24 0.24 -5.42
CA GLU A 39 8.23 0.18 -4.37
C GLU A 39 6.84 -0.17 -4.95
N CYS A 40 6.11 -1.07 -4.28
CA CYS A 40 4.75 -1.41 -4.68
C CYS A 40 3.74 -0.33 -4.27
N LEU A 41 2.64 -0.22 -5.02
CA LEU A 41 1.64 0.84 -4.86
C LEU A 41 1.03 0.88 -3.45
N SER A 42 0.74 -0.29 -2.87
CA SER A 42 0.20 -0.40 -1.51
C SER A 42 1.19 0.09 -0.44
N SER A 43 2.49 -0.19 -0.60
CA SER A 43 3.55 0.35 0.27
C SER A 43 3.68 1.86 0.12
N PHE A 44 3.67 2.35 -1.12
CA PHE A 44 3.74 3.78 -1.40
C PHE A 44 2.56 4.53 -0.78
N ALA A 45 1.34 3.98 -0.86
CA ALA A 45 0.15 4.58 -0.25
C ALA A 45 0.25 4.67 1.29
N ILE A 46 0.83 3.66 1.95
CA ILE A 46 1.09 3.68 3.40
C ILE A 46 2.10 4.77 3.73
N ARG A 47 3.24 4.83 3.02
CA ARG A 47 4.26 5.87 3.20
C ARG A 47 3.73 7.28 2.94
N TYR A 48 2.83 7.44 1.97
CA TYR A 48 2.19 8.72 1.69
C TYR A 48 1.28 9.15 2.84
N ALA A 49 0.46 8.24 3.38
CA ALA A 49 -0.34 8.49 4.58
C ALA A 49 0.53 8.91 5.78
N GLU A 50 1.66 8.21 5.99
CA GLU A 50 2.64 8.55 7.03
C GLU A 50 3.24 9.95 6.83
N SER A 51 3.54 10.34 5.58
CA SER A 51 4.05 11.68 5.27
C SER A 51 3.05 12.80 5.58
N MET A 52 1.76 12.48 5.52
CA MET A 52 0.66 13.37 5.92
C MET A 52 0.34 13.29 7.42
N ALA A 53 1.09 12.48 8.19
CA ALA A 53 0.84 12.20 9.61
C ALA A 53 -0.58 11.66 9.90
N VAL A 54 -1.17 10.89 8.99
CA VAL A 54 -2.47 10.24 9.16
C VAL A 54 -2.34 8.71 9.14
N SER A 55 -3.30 8.01 9.73
CA SER A 55 -3.37 6.55 9.60
C SER A 55 -3.71 6.17 8.16
N PHE A 56 -3.26 5.00 7.70
CA PHE A 56 -3.62 4.51 6.37
C PHE A 56 -5.14 4.36 6.18
N ILE A 57 -5.87 4.00 7.24
CA ILE A 57 -7.33 3.87 7.19
C ILE A 57 -7.99 5.23 6.95
N ASP A 58 -7.52 6.28 7.64
CA ASP A 58 -8.04 7.63 7.47
C ASP A 58 -7.64 8.20 6.11
N PHE A 59 -6.39 7.95 5.67
CA PHE A 59 -5.93 8.29 4.33
C PHE A 59 -6.85 7.68 3.27
N TYR A 60 -7.15 6.39 3.39
CA TYR A 60 -8.03 5.72 2.45
C TYR A 60 -9.45 6.30 2.46
N ARG A 61 -10.07 6.46 3.65
CA ARG A 61 -11.45 6.94 3.77
C ARG A 61 -11.63 8.37 3.31
N CYS A 62 -10.69 9.25 3.64
CA CYS A 62 -10.83 10.69 3.39
C CYS A 62 -10.31 11.11 2.02
N PHE A 63 -9.34 10.38 1.42
CA PHE A 63 -8.67 10.82 0.20
C PHE A 63 -8.85 9.85 -0.98
N ILE A 64 -8.69 8.54 -0.78
CA ILE A 64 -8.73 7.56 -1.87
C ILE A 64 -10.16 7.17 -2.22
N PHE A 65 -10.96 6.76 -1.23
CA PHE A 65 -12.32 6.28 -1.45
C PHE A 65 -13.24 7.29 -2.18
N PRO A 66 -13.21 8.60 -1.87
CA PRO A 66 -14.07 9.59 -2.54
C PRO A 66 -13.76 9.81 -4.02
N VAL A 67 -12.58 9.39 -4.50
CA VAL A 67 -12.18 9.54 -5.90
C VAL A 67 -12.18 8.23 -6.69
N LEU A 68 -12.46 7.10 -6.04
CA LEU A 68 -12.63 5.83 -6.72
C LEU A 68 -13.93 5.84 -7.55
N PRO A 69 -13.98 5.16 -8.70
CA PRO A 69 -15.22 5.03 -9.46
C PRO A 69 -16.24 4.24 -8.65
N HIS A 70 -17.36 4.87 -8.33
CA HIS A 70 -18.48 4.23 -7.66
C HIS A 70 -19.35 3.52 -8.70
N GLU A 71 -19.12 2.23 -8.91
CA GLU A 71 -20.08 1.38 -9.63
C GLU A 71 -21.29 1.15 -8.73
N SER A 72 -22.23 2.09 -8.76
CA SER A 72 -23.66 1.99 -8.43
C SER A 72 -24.07 0.90 -7.43
N THR A 73 -23.40 0.81 -6.29
CA THR A 73 -23.73 -0.13 -5.22
C THR A 73 -23.72 0.65 -3.90
N ASN A 74 -24.85 0.57 -3.20
CA ASN A 74 -25.05 1.11 -1.85
C ASN A 74 -24.16 0.34 -0.86
N VAL A 75 -22.85 0.55 -0.91
CA VAL A 75 -21.93 -0.10 0.02
C VAL A 75 -22.01 0.62 1.35
N THR A 76 -22.74 0.04 2.31
CA THR A 76 -22.86 0.56 3.69
C THR A 76 -21.55 0.48 4.48
N ARG A 77 -20.51 -0.18 3.92
CA ARG A 77 -19.18 -0.33 4.54
C ARG A 77 -18.06 -0.17 3.53
N VAL A 78 -17.17 0.78 3.81
CA VAL A 78 -15.93 0.98 3.06
C VAL A 78 -14.95 -0.13 3.43
N THR A 79 -14.68 -1.05 2.49
CA THR A 79 -13.70 -2.13 2.65
C THR A 79 -12.44 -1.79 1.85
N ILE A 80 -11.27 -1.93 2.46
CA ILE A 80 -9.98 -1.73 1.80
C ILE A 80 -9.58 -3.04 1.11
N PRO A 81 -9.33 -3.06 -0.20
CA PRO A 81 -8.78 -4.23 -0.88
C PRO A 81 -7.42 -4.62 -0.28
N SER A 82 -7.05 -5.90 -0.36
CA SER A 82 -5.71 -6.32 0.03
C SER A 82 -4.67 -5.71 -0.90
N GLY A 83 -3.45 -5.48 -0.40
CA GLY A 83 -2.34 -5.00 -1.24
C GLY A 83 -2.06 -5.89 -2.46
N THR A 84 -2.31 -7.20 -2.39
CA THR A 84 -2.21 -8.09 -3.55
C THR A 84 -3.17 -7.74 -4.69
N VAL A 85 -4.35 -7.20 -4.36
CA VAL A 85 -5.32 -6.71 -5.34
C VAL A 85 -4.91 -5.34 -5.87
N ILE A 86 -4.44 -4.46 -4.99
CA ILE A 86 -3.97 -3.09 -5.31
C ILE A 86 -2.73 -3.12 -6.22
N ASP A 87 -1.77 -4.00 -5.92
CA ASP A 87 -0.49 -4.11 -6.64
C ASP A 87 -0.59 -5.02 -7.89
N GLY A 88 -1.75 -5.64 -8.12
CA GLY A 88 -1.96 -6.66 -9.15
C GLY A 88 -2.20 -6.10 -10.57
N ILE A 89 -2.92 -6.88 -11.38
CA ILE A 89 -3.27 -6.55 -12.79
C ILE A 89 -4.76 -6.33 -13.01
N THR A 90 -5.51 -6.12 -11.93
CA THR A 90 -6.98 -6.07 -11.96
C THR A 90 -7.49 -4.66 -12.24
N LYS A 91 -8.80 -4.53 -12.56
CA LYS A 91 -9.48 -3.23 -12.60
C LYS A 91 -9.30 -2.46 -11.28
N THR A 92 -9.36 -3.16 -10.13
CA THR A 92 -9.14 -2.53 -8.82
C THR A 92 -7.73 -1.93 -8.71
N ALA A 93 -6.70 -2.59 -9.24
CA ALA A 93 -5.34 -2.03 -9.28
C ALA A 93 -5.32 -0.74 -10.10
N LEU A 94 -5.94 -0.73 -11.29
CA LEU A 94 -6.04 0.45 -12.14
C LEU A 94 -6.79 1.62 -11.47
N ASP A 95 -7.91 1.33 -10.83
CA ASP A 95 -8.72 2.33 -10.12
C ASP A 95 -7.93 2.93 -8.94
N TRP A 96 -7.19 2.09 -8.21
CA TRP A 96 -6.29 2.53 -7.14
C TRP A 96 -5.12 3.36 -7.64
N THR A 97 -4.47 2.96 -8.73
CA THR A 97 -3.39 3.72 -9.35
C THR A 97 -3.88 5.13 -9.69
N ARG A 98 -5.00 5.24 -10.41
CA ARG A 98 -5.57 6.54 -10.82
C ARG A 98 -5.97 7.41 -9.62
N ALA A 99 -6.59 6.80 -8.61
CA ALA A 99 -6.97 7.50 -7.38
C ALA A 99 -5.73 8.08 -6.68
N LEU A 100 -4.66 7.28 -6.56
CA LEU A 100 -3.44 7.71 -5.89
C LEU A 100 -2.68 8.75 -6.71
N GLU A 101 -2.61 8.62 -8.04
CA GLU A 101 -2.01 9.66 -8.90
C GLU A 101 -2.77 10.99 -8.78
N LYS A 102 -4.10 10.95 -8.68
CA LYS A 102 -4.92 12.15 -8.49
C LYS A 102 -4.68 12.80 -7.13
N VAL A 103 -4.66 12.01 -6.05
CA VAL A 103 -4.47 12.50 -4.67
C VAL A 103 -3.05 13.02 -4.42
N THR A 104 -2.04 12.36 -5.02
CA THR A 104 -0.63 12.64 -4.76
C THR A 104 0.04 13.52 -5.82
N SER A 105 -0.63 13.78 -6.95
CA SER A 105 -0.07 14.34 -8.20
C SER A 105 1.25 13.70 -8.66
N VAL A 106 1.59 12.52 -8.15
CA VAL A 106 2.69 11.71 -8.65
C VAL A 106 2.17 10.97 -9.88
N LYS A 107 2.92 11.03 -10.97
CA LYS A 107 2.56 10.39 -12.24
C LYS A 107 3.19 9.01 -12.35
N ASP A 108 2.66 8.22 -13.27
CA ASP A 108 3.20 6.93 -13.70
C ASP A 108 3.29 5.89 -12.58
N LEU A 109 2.37 5.95 -11.61
CA LEU A 109 2.29 4.99 -10.49
C LEU A 109 1.85 3.59 -10.94
N SER A 110 1.45 3.41 -12.20
CA SER A 110 1.25 2.10 -12.80
C SER A 110 2.52 1.24 -12.74
N ALA A 111 3.71 1.85 -12.78
CA ALA A 111 4.99 1.16 -12.61
C ALA A 111 5.20 0.56 -11.20
N CYS A 112 4.43 1.02 -10.20
CA CYS A 112 4.39 0.46 -8.85
C CYS A 112 3.39 -0.71 -8.72
N THR A 113 2.80 -1.17 -9.83
CA THR A 113 1.87 -2.29 -9.89
C THR A 113 2.30 -3.29 -10.96
N LEU A 114 1.60 -4.42 -11.05
CA LEU A 114 1.79 -5.36 -12.14
C LEU A 114 1.02 -5.00 -13.41
N LEU A 115 0.25 -3.89 -13.44
CA LEU A 115 -0.52 -3.46 -14.62
C LEU A 115 0.27 -3.44 -15.94
N PRO A 116 1.57 -3.09 -15.99
CA PRO A 116 2.35 -3.17 -17.22
C PRO A 116 2.44 -4.58 -17.84
N PHE A 117 2.14 -5.63 -17.07
CA PHE A 117 2.10 -7.02 -17.52
C PHE A 117 0.69 -7.51 -17.87
N ALA A 118 -0.34 -6.67 -17.72
CA ALA A 118 -1.71 -7.03 -18.07
C ALA A 118 -1.82 -7.38 -19.56
N GLY A 119 -2.41 -8.53 -19.88
CA GLY A 119 -2.52 -9.04 -21.25
C GLY A 119 -1.25 -9.70 -21.81
N VAL A 120 -0.12 -9.61 -21.11
CA VAL A 120 1.15 -10.25 -21.50
C VAL A 120 1.40 -11.52 -20.68
N VAL A 121 1.07 -11.49 -19.39
CA VAL A 121 1.28 -12.61 -18.46
C VAL A 121 -0.05 -13.16 -17.98
N ALA A 122 -0.14 -14.49 -17.82
CA ALA A 122 -1.32 -15.13 -17.26
C ALA A 122 -1.57 -14.65 -15.82
N ALA A 123 -2.79 -14.17 -15.55
CA ALA A 123 -3.19 -13.68 -14.23
C ALA A 123 -3.15 -14.78 -13.14
N ARG A 124 -3.36 -16.03 -13.55
CA ARG A 124 -3.47 -17.17 -12.65
C ARG A 124 -2.17 -17.36 -11.90
N ARG A 125 -2.24 -17.27 -10.56
CA ARG A 125 -1.09 -17.39 -9.65
C ARG A 125 0.04 -16.40 -9.95
N LEU A 126 -0.26 -15.24 -10.54
CA LEU A 126 0.75 -14.20 -10.76
C LEU A 126 1.20 -13.56 -9.43
N VAL A 127 0.24 -13.28 -8.56
CA VAL A 127 0.45 -12.60 -7.27
C VAL A 127 0.43 -13.61 -6.13
N THR A 128 1.36 -13.48 -5.18
CA THR A 128 1.38 -14.31 -3.97
C THR A 128 0.14 -14.10 -3.11
N ALA A 129 -0.39 -15.18 -2.53
CA ALA A 129 -1.53 -15.12 -1.60
C ALA A 129 -1.17 -14.49 -0.24
N SER A 130 0.11 -14.51 0.13
CA SER A 130 0.59 -13.99 1.41
C SER A 130 1.67 -12.93 1.18
N ARG A 131 1.71 -11.91 2.05
CA ARG A 131 2.84 -10.98 2.13
C ARG A 131 4.16 -11.75 2.32
N ARG A 132 5.19 -11.37 1.58
CA ARG A 132 6.54 -11.94 1.66
C ARG A 132 7.55 -10.82 1.76
N TRP A 133 8.65 -11.03 2.49
CA TRP A 133 9.71 -10.05 2.62
C TRP A 133 11.07 -10.70 2.86
N CYS A 134 12.13 -9.93 2.65
CA CYS A 134 13.47 -10.30 3.08
C CYS A 134 13.78 -9.59 4.41
N PRO A 135 14.06 -10.32 5.51
CA PRO A 135 14.37 -9.71 6.80
C PRO A 135 15.57 -8.75 6.73
N LEU A 136 16.64 -9.15 6.03
CA LEU A 136 17.84 -8.30 5.88
C LEU A 136 17.57 -7.03 5.08
N CYS A 137 16.72 -7.08 4.04
CA CYS A 137 16.31 -5.85 3.34
C CYS A 137 15.58 -4.89 4.27
N LEU A 138 14.66 -5.39 5.12
CA LEU A 138 13.92 -4.54 6.04
C LEU A 138 14.84 -3.95 7.12
N GLU A 139 15.76 -4.73 7.66
CA GLU A 139 16.76 -4.27 8.63
C GLU A 139 17.68 -3.19 8.06
N GLU A 140 18.19 -3.41 6.84
CA GLU A 140 19.00 -2.42 6.12
C GLU A 140 18.24 -1.11 5.82
N MET A 141 16.92 -1.18 5.61
CA MET A 141 16.09 0.01 5.43
C MET A 141 15.89 0.74 6.75
N ALA A 142 15.57 0.00 7.82
CA ALA A 142 15.31 0.53 9.16
C ALA A 142 16.55 1.15 9.81
N GLY A 143 17.74 0.63 9.52
CA GLY A 143 19.02 1.14 10.05
C GLY A 143 19.50 2.46 9.44
N ARG A 144 18.79 3.02 8.44
CA ARG A 144 19.17 4.31 7.84
C ARG A 144 18.59 5.45 8.67
N GLU A 145 19.39 6.48 8.94
CA GLU A 145 19.03 7.66 9.77
C GLU A 145 17.74 8.40 9.36
N ARG A 146 17.26 8.17 8.13
CA ARG A 146 15.98 8.70 7.59
C ARG A 146 15.26 7.66 6.72
N GLY A 147 15.57 6.38 6.90
CA GLY A 147 15.13 5.31 6.03
C GLY A 147 13.68 4.97 6.22
N ALA A 148 12.85 5.39 5.28
CA ALA A 148 11.51 4.85 5.20
C ALA A 148 11.58 3.40 4.69
N VAL A 149 10.87 2.52 5.40
CA VAL A 149 10.74 1.11 5.04
C VAL A 149 9.70 0.99 3.93
N PHE A 150 10.00 0.18 2.91
CA PHE A 150 9.09 -0.07 1.81
C PHE A 150 9.12 -1.52 1.35
N GLU A 151 8.10 -1.92 0.59
CA GLU A 151 8.03 -3.23 -0.05
C GLU A 151 8.29 -3.13 -1.54
N PRO A 152 9.34 -3.78 -2.05
CA PRO A 152 9.53 -3.97 -3.49
C PRO A 152 8.36 -4.74 -4.13
N LEU A 153 7.86 -4.25 -5.27
CA LEU A 153 6.81 -4.89 -6.08
C LEU A 153 7.14 -6.33 -6.46
N VAL A 154 8.42 -6.63 -6.70
CA VAL A 154 8.90 -7.98 -7.03
C VAL A 154 8.55 -9.02 -5.95
N TRP A 155 8.36 -8.61 -4.69
CA TRP A 155 7.92 -9.51 -3.61
C TRP A 155 6.46 -9.94 -3.71
N LYS A 156 5.67 -9.25 -4.53
CA LYS A 156 4.26 -9.61 -4.81
C LYS A 156 4.15 -10.73 -5.84
N LEU A 157 5.19 -11.00 -6.64
CA LEU A 157 5.17 -12.07 -7.61
C LEU A 157 5.23 -13.44 -6.93
N GLU A 158 4.34 -14.34 -7.32
CA GLU A 158 4.27 -15.68 -6.72
C GLU A 158 5.55 -16.47 -6.95
N GLU A 159 6.14 -16.39 -8.14
CA GLU A 159 7.35 -17.12 -8.53
C GLU A 159 8.63 -16.57 -7.88
N VAL A 160 8.58 -15.36 -7.29
CA VAL A 160 9.73 -14.80 -6.59
C VAL A 160 9.78 -15.39 -5.17
N LYS A 161 10.62 -16.42 -5.00
CA LYS A 161 10.81 -17.11 -3.72
C LYS A 161 12.06 -16.65 -2.95
N PHE A 162 13.00 -15.99 -3.62
CA PHE A 162 14.28 -15.57 -3.03
C PHE A 162 14.52 -14.08 -3.23
N CYS A 163 15.19 -13.45 -2.26
CA CYS A 163 15.64 -12.07 -2.38
C CYS A 163 16.78 -11.96 -3.39
N SER A 164 16.63 -11.09 -4.40
CA SER A 164 17.67 -10.87 -5.41
C SER A 164 18.96 -10.23 -4.85
N ARG A 165 18.89 -9.50 -3.74
CA ARG A 165 20.04 -8.86 -3.08
C ARG A 165 20.77 -9.82 -2.14
N HIS A 166 20.05 -10.41 -1.19
CA HIS A 166 20.65 -11.24 -0.12
C HIS A 166 20.69 -12.74 -0.42
N LYS A 167 20.07 -13.19 -1.51
CA LYS A 167 20.01 -14.60 -1.95
C LYS A 167 19.39 -15.56 -0.92
N LEU A 168 18.57 -15.03 -0.01
CA LEU A 168 17.84 -15.80 1.00
C LEU A 168 16.37 -15.99 0.60
N PRO A 169 15.70 -17.08 1.05
CA PRO A 169 14.26 -17.24 0.89
C PRO A 169 13.49 -16.04 1.45
N LEU A 170 12.46 -15.59 0.74
CA LEU A 170 11.51 -14.63 1.29
C LEU A 170 10.63 -15.33 2.33
N VAL A 171 10.43 -14.68 3.47
CA VAL A 171 9.61 -15.21 4.57
C VAL A 171 8.23 -14.54 4.56
N SER A 172 7.22 -15.26 5.04
CA SER A 172 5.85 -14.75 5.16
C SER A 172 5.36 -14.65 6.61
N LYS A 173 6.19 -15.09 7.57
CA LYS A 173 5.91 -15.07 9.01
C LYS A 173 7.06 -14.38 9.74
N CYS A 174 6.72 -13.58 10.74
CA CYS A 174 7.72 -12.99 11.63
C CYS A 174 8.38 -14.10 12.47
N PRO A 175 9.72 -14.18 12.54
CA PRO A 175 10.39 -15.22 13.32
C PRO A 175 10.13 -15.10 14.83
N LYS A 176 9.87 -13.90 15.34
CA LYS A 176 9.61 -13.64 16.77
C LYS A 176 8.19 -14.03 17.20
N CYS A 177 7.17 -13.55 16.49
CA CYS A 177 5.76 -13.73 16.91
C CYS A 177 4.99 -14.77 16.08
N GLN A 178 5.59 -15.34 15.04
CA GLN A 178 5.01 -16.33 14.12
C GLN A 178 3.74 -15.89 13.38
N LYS A 179 3.31 -14.65 13.57
CA LYS A 179 2.22 -14.03 12.81
C LYS A 179 2.75 -13.64 11.43
N GLY A 180 1.92 -13.86 10.42
CA GLY A 180 2.16 -13.26 9.11
C GLY A 180 2.01 -11.75 9.20
N GLY A 181 2.81 -11.01 8.42
CA GLY A 181 2.56 -9.59 8.26
C GLY A 181 1.19 -9.43 7.57
N SER A 182 0.22 -8.82 8.24
CA SER A 182 -1.00 -8.45 7.54
C SER A 182 -0.65 -7.37 6.53
N ILE A 183 -1.27 -7.41 5.36
CA ILE A 183 -0.90 -6.54 4.25
C ILE A 183 -1.18 -5.04 4.58
N LEU A 184 -1.90 -4.77 5.67
CA LEU A 184 -2.26 -3.45 6.18
C LEU A 184 -1.76 -3.18 7.61
N SER A 185 -0.89 -4.02 8.19
CA SER A 185 -0.28 -3.68 9.47
C SER A 185 0.80 -2.62 9.25
N LEU A 186 0.76 -1.59 10.08
CA LEU A 186 1.81 -0.57 10.30
C LEU A 186 3.23 -1.15 10.14
N PRO A 187 4.23 -0.33 9.75
CA PRO A 187 5.61 -0.79 9.61
C PRO A 187 5.98 -1.61 10.84
N MET A 188 6.50 -2.81 10.59
CA MET A 188 7.03 -3.66 11.65
C MET A 188 8.01 -2.80 12.47
N ARG A 189 7.63 -2.47 13.71
CA ARG A 189 8.60 -1.97 14.69
C ARG A 189 9.55 -3.13 14.95
N VAL A 190 10.78 -3.01 14.46
CA VAL A 190 11.85 -3.99 14.65
C VAL A 190 12.32 -3.98 16.10
#